data_AF-A0A0W0CT32-F1
#
_entry.id   AF-A0A0W0CT32-F1
#
_cell.length_a   1.000
_cell.length_b   1.000
_cell.length_c   1.000
_cell.angle_alpha   90.00
_cell.angle_beta   90.00
_cell.angle_gamma   90.00
#
_symmetry.space_group_name_H-M   'P 1'
#
loop_
_entity.id
_entity.type
_entity.pdbx_description
1 polymer ?
#
loop_
_entity_poly.entity_id
_entity_poly.type
_entity_poly.pdbx_seq_one_letter_code
_entity_poly.pdbx_strand_id
1 'polypeptide(L)'
;MTLLSDNAKQEIAKNIELIDDSCLNCDCQNEEGLDEIQSGEKVFDKLVIDHETELFNSSKIPKVHFIVPTSQMDWQFDACMEKPNSVQYKISTWCSENTERLSAITGCGGVSMNCNVTSMPLNILDIEAMRGTKNNVLVLPFGIWIQDLRSDNVEAILDELVPAILDPKTDIKQLIASKEYLYESHKKAFIFICSHKTRDKRCGITAPILKKIFDRELQNHGLFRDNSDLRGDGVNVSYINHVGGHKFAANVQIYLKDQHTLVWFGRITPKDIPHIVNHLIVPDNGKLPFPEKIRCVKKYDSW
;
A
#
# COMPACT_ATOMS: atom_id res chain seq x y z
N MET A 1 -17.41 3.23 -19.77
CA MET A 1 -16.01 2.90 -19.44
C MET A 1 -15.16 3.95 -20.11
N THR A 2 -14.63 4.91 -19.35
CA THR A 2 -13.74 5.95 -19.90
C THR A 2 -12.51 5.25 -20.45
N LEU A 3 -12.28 5.38 -21.76
CA LEU A 3 -11.11 4.80 -22.43
C LEU A 3 -9.86 5.45 -21.84
N LEU A 4 -8.90 4.64 -21.42
CA LEU A 4 -7.58 5.10 -21.01
C LEU A 4 -6.94 5.80 -22.21
N SER A 5 -6.50 7.05 -22.04
CA SER A 5 -5.83 7.76 -23.14
C SER A 5 -4.51 7.07 -23.51
N ASP A 6 -4.13 7.12 -24.79
CA ASP A 6 -2.85 6.54 -25.24
C ASP A 6 -1.65 7.13 -24.50
N ASN A 7 -1.71 8.43 -24.18
CA ASN A 7 -0.69 9.10 -23.37
C ASN A 7 -0.61 8.50 -21.95
N ALA A 8 -1.74 8.29 -21.30
CA ALA A 8 -1.77 7.64 -19.98
C ALA A 8 -1.23 6.21 -20.04
N LYS A 9 -1.60 5.43 -21.07
CA LYS A 9 -1.08 4.07 -21.28
C LYS A 9 0.44 4.05 -21.45
N GLN A 10 0.99 4.98 -22.23
CA GLN A 10 2.44 5.13 -22.41
C GLN A 10 3.14 5.55 -21.11
N GLU A 11 2.54 6.42 -20.31
CA GLU A 11 3.11 6.85 -19.02
C GLU A 11 3.13 5.72 -17.99
N ILE A 12 2.07 4.90 -17.95
CA ILE A 12 2.02 3.68 -17.13
C ILE A 12 3.13 2.71 -17.58
N ALA A 13 3.24 2.46 -18.89
CA ALA A 13 4.21 1.53 -19.47
C ALA A 13 5.69 1.92 -19.21
N LYS A 14 5.98 3.20 -18.92
CA LYS A 14 7.32 3.65 -18.50
C LYS A 14 7.70 3.15 -17.11
N ASN A 15 6.72 2.85 -16.26
CA ASN A 15 6.94 2.45 -14.86
C ASN A 15 6.82 0.93 -14.67
N ILE A 16 6.00 0.24 -15.48
CA ILE A 16 5.82 -1.21 -15.35
C ILE A 16 5.41 -1.80 -16.70
N GLU A 17 5.88 -3.02 -16.99
CA GLU A 17 5.50 -3.74 -18.21
C GLU A 17 4.01 -4.08 -18.18
N LEU A 18 3.30 -3.88 -19.29
CA LEU A 18 1.89 -4.23 -19.41
C LEU A 18 1.73 -5.67 -19.87
N ILE A 19 0.68 -6.35 -19.41
CA ILE A 19 0.31 -7.65 -19.96
C ILE A 19 -0.28 -7.49 -21.37
N ASP A 20 -0.03 -8.46 -22.24
CA ASP A 20 -0.69 -8.56 -23.54
C ASP A 20 -2.17 -8.96 -23.36
N ASP A 21 -3.07 -8.33 -24.12
CA ASP A 21 -4.52 -8.58 -24.02
C ASP A 21 -4.90 -10.05 -24.29
N SER A 22 -4.08 -10.79 -25.04
CA SER A 22 -4.27 -12.22 -25.28
C SER A 22 -4.05 -13.07 -24.03
N CYS A 23 -3.18 -12.65 -23.10
CA CYS A 23 -2.85 -13.37 -21.89
C CYS A 23 -3.89 -13.18 -20.76
N LEU A 24 -4.65 -12.07 -20.78
CA LEU A 24 -5.77 -11.86 -19.86
C LEU A 24 -6.93 -12.85 -20.09
N ASN A 25 -7.05 -13.38 -21.31
CA ASN A 25 -8.06 -14.37 -21.68
C ASN A 25 -7.60 -15.82 -21.46
N CYS A 26 -6.36 -16.05 -21.03
CA CYS A 26 -5.94 -17.36 -20.55
C CYS A 26 -6.61 -17.59 -19.20
N ASP A 27 -7.39 -18.68 -19.07
CA ASP A 27 -8.12 -19.02 -17.85
C ASP A 27 -7.18 -19.08 -16.64
N CYS A 28 -7.11 -17.98 -15.89
CA CYS A 28 -6.58 -17.94 -14.53
C CYS A 28 -7.62 -18.47 -13.52
N GLN A 29 -8.72 -19.03 -14.02
CA GLN A 29 -9.82 -19.55 -13.24
C GLN A 29 -9.49 -20.98 -12.81
N ASN A 30 -8.87 -21.12 -11.63
CA ASN A 30 -9.08 -22.33 -10.87
C ASN A 30 -10.58 -22.41 -10.52
N GLU A 31 -11.20 -23.58 -10.69
CA GLU A 31 -12.63 -23.76 -10.34
C GLU A 31 -12.89 -23.46 -8.84
N GLU A 32 -11.84 -23.60 -8.02
CA GLU A 32 -11.86 -23.27 -6.60
C GLU A 32 -12.09 -21.78 -6.34
N GLY A 33 -13.23 -21.48 -5.71
CA GLY A 33 -13.53 -20.14 -5.23
C GLY A 33 -14.23 -19.22 -6.26
N LEU A 34 -14.67 -19.77 -7.39
CA LEU A 34 -15.57 -19.12 -8.35
C LEU A 34 -16.86 -18.61 -7.67
N ASP A 35 -17.48 -19.41 -6.80
CA ASP A 35 -18.69 -19.02 -6.07
C ASP A 35 -18.48 -17.77 -5.20
N GLU A 36 -17.31 -17.67 -4.56
CA GLU A 36 -16.96 -16.51 -3.74
C GLU A 36 -16.74 -15.26 -4.59
N ILE A 37 -16.09 -15.41 -5.75
CA ILE A 37 -15.93 -14.31 -6.73
C ILE A 37 -17.31 -13.85 -7.21
N GLN A 38 -18.17 -14.78 -7.65
CA GLN A 38 -19.50 -14.46 -8.14
C GLN A 38 -20.39 -13.81 -7.07
N SER A 39 -20.33 -14.32 -5.83
CA SER A 39 -21.03 -13.71 -4.70
C SER A 39 -20.50 -12.30 -4.40
N GLY A 40 -19.18 -12.11 -4.49
CA GLY A 40 -18.54 -10.81 -4.34
C GLY A 40 -18.99 -9.83 -5.42
N GLU A 41 -18.95 -10.21 -6.71
CA GLU A 41 -19.37 -9.35 -7.83
C GLU A 41 -20.82 -8.87 -7.64
N LYS A 42 -21.74 -9.74 -7.19
CA LYS A 42 -23.13 -9.35 -6.86
C LYS A 42 -23.24 -8.26 -5.79
N VAL A 43 -22.28 -8.17 -4.88
CA VAL A 43 -22.20 -7.07 -3.89
C VAL A 43 -21.67 -5.81 -4.55
N PHE A 44 -20.64 -5.93 -5.38
CA PHE A 44 -20.04 -4.81 -6.10
C PHE A 44 -21.00 -4.14 -7.08
N ASP A 45 -21.83 -4.92 -7.79
CA ASP A 45 -22.85 -4.42 -8.73
C ASP A 45 -23.88 -3.49 -8.07
N LYS A 46 -24.06 -3.59 -6.74
CA LYS A 46 -24.98 -2.75 -5.97
C LYS A 46 -24.34 -1.45 -5.48
N LEU A 47 -23.03 -1.29 -5.62
CA LEU A 47 -22.31 -0.11 -5.14
C LEU A 47 -22.29 0.99 -6.20
N VAL A 48 -22.54 2.22 -5.76
CA VAL A 48 -22.40 3.39 -6.63
C VAL A 48 -20.93 3.82 -6.67
N ILE A 49 -20.23 3.42 -7.72
CA ILE A 49 -18.83 3.77 -7.99
C ILE A 49 -18.76 4.73 -9.19
N ASP A 50 -17.89 5.74 -9.12
CA ASP A 50 -17.64 6.65 -10.23
C ASP A 50 -16.79 5.91 -11.28
N HIS A 51 -17.39 5.62 -12.44
CA HIS A 51 -16.75 5.00 -13.60
C HIS A 51 -16.44 5.98 -14.74
N GLU A 52 -16.85 7.24 -14.60
CA GLU A 52 -16.79 8.25 -15.67
C GLU A 52 -15.58 9.15 -15.55
N THR A 53 -15.16 9.52 -14.32
CA THR A 53 -13.97 10.35 -14.15
C THR A 53 -12.71 9.57 -14.55
N GLU A 54 -11.76 10.25 -15.19
CA GLU A 54 -10.44 9.69 -15.47
C GLU A 54 -9.75 9.24 -14.17
N LEU A 55 -9.20 8.03 -14.20
CA LEU A 55 -8.63 7.40 -13.01
C LEU A 55 -7.15 7.69 -12.86
N PHE A 56 -6.41 7.70 -13.98
CA PHE A 56 -4.97 7.90 -13.97
C PHE A 56 -4.61 9.30 -13.45
N ASN A 57 -3.54 9.39 -12.66
CA ASN A 57 -3.10 10.59 -11.93
C ASN A 57 -4.14 11.18 -10.95
N SER A 58 -5.15 10.41 -10.54
CA SER A 58 -6.12 10.82 -9.49
C SER A 58 -5.57 10.70 -8.05
N SER A 59 -4.31 10.28 -7.88
CA SER A 59 -3.63 10.13 -6.60
C SER A 59 -2.20 10.69 -6.69
N LYS A 60 -1.72 11.28 -5.59
CA LYS A 60 -0.32 11.72 -5.47
C LYS A 60 0.56 10.55 -5.05
N ILE A 61 1.63 10.30 -5.80
CA ILE A 61 2.60 9.24 -5.51
C ILE A 61 3.45 9.65 -4.29
N PRO A 62 3.44 8.88 -3.18
CA PRO A 62 4.33 9.14 -2.06
C PRO A 62 5.77 8.77 -2.43
N LYS A 63 6.73 9.64 -2.10
CA LYS A 63 8.15 9.29 -2.04
C LYS A 63 8.48 8.54 -0.75
N VAL A 64 7.77 8.87 0.33
CA VAL A 64 7.85 8.17 1.63
C VAL A 64 6.44 7.89 2.12
N HIS A 65 6.17 6.66 2.51
CA HIS A 65 4.89 6.24 3.05
C HIS A 65 5.12 5.48 4.36
N PHE A 66 4.70 6.11 5.45
CA PHE A 66 4.75 5.53 6.79
C PHE A 66 3.50 4.70 7.04
N ILE A 67 3.71 3.43 7.36
CA ILE A 67 2.67 2.45 7.67
C ILE A 67 2.74 2.13 9.16
N VAL A 68 1.70 2.51 9.89
CA VAL A 68 1.61 2.36 11.36
C VAL A 68 0.59 1.28 11.72
N PRO A 69 1.02 0.11 12.26
CA PRO A 69 0.13 -0.95 12.72
C PRO A 69 -0.81 -0.50 13.83
N THR A 70 -2.08 -0.89 13.75
CA THR A 70 -3.09 -0.60 14.79
C THR A 70 -3.97 -1.79 15.16
N SER A 71 -3.86 -2.92 14.43
CA SER A 71 -4.78 -4.07 14.56
C SER A 71 -6.27 -3.74 14.36
N GLN A 72 -6.59 -2.57 13.82
CA GLN A 72 -7.95 -2.13 13.54
C GLN A 72 -8.27 -2.31 12.06
N MET A 73 -9.56 -2.52 11.76
CA MET A 73 -10.08 -2.63 10.39
C MET A 73 -10.89 -1.40 9.97
N ASP A 74 -11.18 -0.50 10.90
CA ASP A 74 -11.86 0.77 10.70
C ASP A 74 -11.34 1.75 11.76
N TRP A 75 -11.47 3.04 11.51
CA TRP A 75 -10.89 4.08 12.35
C TRP A 75 -11.85 5.26 12.49
N GLN A 76 -11.51 6.24 13.34
CA GLN A 76 -12.16 7.54 13.30
C GLN A 76 -11.86 8.28 11.99
N PHE A 77 -12.71 9.25 11.66
CA PHE A 77 -12.72 9.98 10.38
C PHE A 77 -11.32 10.43 9.93
N ASP A 78 -10.51 10.94 10.87
CA ASP A 78 -9.10 11.28 10.67
C ASP A 78 -8.21 10.31 11.49
N ALA A 79 -7.99 9.12 10.93
CA ALA A 79 -7.40 7.98 11.65
C ALA A 79 -6.03 8.27 12.30
N CYS A 80 -5.15 9.02 11.64
CA CYS A 80 -3.84 9.38 12.20
C CYS A 80 -3.94 10.45 13.30
N MET A 81 -5.05 11.19 13.34
CA MET A 81 -5.29 12.28 14.29
C MET A 81 -6.14 11.85 15.50
N GLU A 82 -6.65 10.62 15.50
CA GLU A 82 -7.57 10.09 16.52
C GLU A 82 -7.02 10.21 17.94
N LYS A 83 -5.72 9.93 18.12
CA LYS A 83 -5.05 9.93 19.43
C LYS A 83 -3.94 10.97 19.44
N PRO A 84 -4.15 12.15 20.07
CA PRO A 84 -3.09 13.11 20.27
C PRO A 84 -1.88 12.47 20.95
N ASN A 85 -0.67 12.87 20.56
CA ASN A 85 0.60 12.31 21.03
C ASN A 85 0.86 10.83 20.70
N SER A 86 0.03 10.19 19.88
CA SER A 86 0.39 8.87 19.34
C SER A 86 1.52 8.98 18.31
N VAL A 87 2.18 7.86 18.03
CA VAL A 87 3.22 7.78 16.98
C VAL A 87 2.68 8.23 15.62
N GLN A 88 1.51 7.72 15.19
CA GLN A 88 0.89 8.12 13.93
C GLN A 88 0.52 9.60 13.88
N TYR A 89 0.09 10.20 15.01
CA TYR A 89 -0.19 11.64 15.10
C TYR A 89 1.10 12.43 14.85
N LYS A 90 2.18 12.08 15.56
CA LYS A 90 3.47 12.76 15.46
C LYS A 90 4.08 12.64 14.07
N ILE A 91 4.02 11.46 13.45
CA ILE A 91 4.47 11.26 12.08
C ILE A 91 3.64 12.09 11.09
N SER A 92 2.31 12.09 11.24
CA SER A 92 1.42 12.84 10.33
C SER A 92 1.64 14.35 10.43
N THR A 93 1.83 14.88 11.64
CA THR A 93 2.18 16.28 11.88
C THR A 93 3.55 16.60 11.28
N TRP A 94 4.57 15.80 11.58
CA TRP A 94 5.92 15.99 11.03
C TRP A 94 5.94 15.96 9.50
N CYS A 95 5.18 15.06 8.86
CA CYS A 95 5.07 15.01 7.40
C CYS A 95 4.50 16.32 6.82
N SER A 96 3.48 16.87 7.47
CA SER A 96 2.83 18.12 7.05
C SER A 96 3.77 19.31 7.18
N GLU A 97 4.56 19.37 8.24
CA GLU A 97 5.49 20.47 8.54
C GLU A 97 6.78 20.42 7.70
N ASN A 98 7.23 19.23 7.31
CA ASN A 98 8.54 19.03 6.67
C ASN A 98 8.49 18.83 5.15
N THR A 99 7.30 18.66 4.56
CA THR A 99 7.14 18.45 3.11
C THR A 99 7.81 19.54 2.28
N GLU A 100 7.60 20.82 2.62
CA GLU A 100 8.18 21.95 1.88
C GLU A 100 9.69 22.05 2.10
N ARG A 101 10.15 21.91 3.35
CA ARG A 101 11.57 21.93 3.73
C ARG A 101 12.37 20.87 2.96
N LEU A 102 11.89 19.63 2.93
CA LEU A 102 12.56 18.51 2.25
C LEU A 102 12.51 18.64 0.72
N SER A 103 11.46 19.26 0.19
CA SER A 103 11.38 19.57 -1.25
C SER A 103 12.48 20.53 -1.69
N ALA A 104 12.83 21.51 -0.84
CA ALA A 104 13.93 22.43 -1.13
C ALA A 104 15.31 21.76 -1.05
N ILE A 105 15.51 20.85 -0.09
CA ILE A 105 16.81 20.18 0.15
C ILE A 105 17.11 19.15 -0.93
N THR A 106 16.12 18.33 -1.31
CA THR A 106 16.34 17.19 -2.20
C THR A 106 16.45 17.60 -3.68
N GLY A 107 16.08 18.83 -4.05
CA GLY A 107 16.07 19.31 -5.44
C GLY A 107 15.12 18.55 -6.38
N CYS A 108 14.43 17.54 -5.85
CA CYS A 108 13.56 16.63 -6.57
C CYS A 108 12.12 17.13 -6.36
N GLY A 109 11.54 17.77 -7.37
CA GLY A 109 10.20 18.39 -7.32
C GLY A 109 9.23 17.70 -6.35
N GLY A 110 8.89 18.41 -5.27
CA GLY A 110 7.94 17.99 -4.21
C GLY A 110 8.21 16.63 -3.56
N VAL A 111 8.65 16.60 -2.30
CA VAL A 111 8.67 15.36 -1.49
C VAL A 111 7.25 15.08 -0.99
N SER A 112 6.54 14.14 -1.61
CA SER A 112 5.24 13.70 -1.09
C SER A 112 5.44 12.66 0.01
N MET A 113 4.94 12.93 1.21
CA MET A 113 4.98 11.98 2.32
C MET A 113 3.58 11.70 2.84
N ASN A 114 3.29 10.43 3.11
CA ASN A 114 2.02 10.00 3.65
C ASN A 114 2.23 9.22 4.95
N CYS A 115 1.31 9.36 5.90
CA CYS A 115 1.21 8.54 7.09
C CYS A 115 -0.16 7.87 7.11
N ASN A 116 -0.18 6.55 7.18
CA ASN A 116 -1.39 5.77 7.18
C ASN A 116 -1.34 4.68 8.26
N VAL A 117 -2.50 4.39 8.85
CA VAL A 117 -2.65 3.33 9.83
C VAL A 117 -3.25 2.08 9.18
N THR A 118 -2.86 0.91 9.68
CA THR A 118 -3.23 -0.38 9.06
C THR A 118 -3.72 -1.42 10.06
N SER A 119 -4.34 -2.47 9.55
CA SER A 119 -4.76 -3.66 10.33
C SER A 119 -3.61 -4.61 10.68
N MET A 120 -2.37 -4.22 10.41
CA MET A 120 -1.20 -4.97 10.80
C MET A 120 -1.14 -5.14 12.34
N PRO A 121 -0.50 -6.20 12.83
CA PRO A 121 -0.50 -6.53 14.25
C PRO A 121 0.24 -5.45 15.06
N LEU A 122 -0.43 -4.96 16.10
CA LEU A 122 0.12 -4.12 17.14
C LEU A 122 0.59 -5.04 18.26
N ASN A 123 1.72 -4.71 18.91
CA ASN A 123 2.17 -5.47 20.06
C ASN A 123 1.25 -5.21 21.28
N ILE A 124 0.18 -5.99 21.39
CA ILE A 124 -0.83 -5.82 22.45
C ILE A 124 -0.32 -6.11 23.86
N LEU A 125 0.82 -6.80 23.99
CA LEU A 125 1.47 -7.07 25.27
C LEU A 125 2.25 -5.87 25.79
N ASP A 126 2.48 -4.87 24.93
CA ASP A 126 3.21 -3.66 25.27
C ASP A 126 2.25 -2.52 25.62
N ILE A 127 2.31 -2.06 26.87
CA ILE A 127 1.43 -1.01 27.39
C ILE A 127 1.61 0.30 26.62
N GLU A 128 2.82 0.61 26.16
CA GLU A 128 3.12 1.84 25.42
C GLU A 128 2.57 1.76 24.00
N ALA A 129 2.60 0.56 23.40
CA ALA A 129 1.94 0.30 22.13
C ALA A 129 0.41 0.42 22.24
N MET A 130 -0.18 -0.13 23.30
CA MET A 130 -1.62 -0.01 23.57
C MET A 130 -2.05 1.44 23.82
N ARG A 131 -1.20 2.26 24.45
CA ARG A 131 -1.39 3.70 24.60
C ARG A 131 -1.17 4.48 23.30
N GLY A 132 -0.52 3.87 22.31
CA GLY A 132 -0.16 4.48 21.03
C GLY A 132 1.11 5.35 21.07
N THR A 133 1.82 5.40 22.20
CA THR A 133 3.04 6.19 22.38
C THR A 133 4.30 5.47 21.90
N LYS A 134 4.19 4.19 21.54
CA LYS A 134 5.26 3.40 20.91
C LYS A 134 4.70 2.54 19.77
N ASN A 135 5.42 2.38 18.67
CA ASN A 135 5.01 1.50 17.57
C ASN A 135 6.20 1.08 16.70
N ASN A 136 6.05 -0.03 15.98
CA ASN A 136 6.93 -0.37 14.87
C ASN A 136 6.37 0.25 13.59
N VAL A 137 7.17 0.98 12.84
CA VAL A 137 6.70 1.72 11.66
C VAL A 137 7.41 1.22 10.42
N LEU A 138 6.64 0.80 9.41
CA LEU A 138 7.17 0.42 8.11
C LEU A 138 7.26 1.65 7.21
N VAL A 139 8.42 1.85 6.60
CA VAL A 139 8.72 2.95 5.68
C VAL A 139 8.81 2.40 4.27
N LEU A 140 7.83 2.73 3.45
CA LEU A 140 7.76 2.36 2.03
C LEU A 140 8.11 3.58 1.15
N PRO A 141 8.64 3.37 -0.07
CA PRO A 141 8.87 2.08 -0.72
C PRO A 141 10.11 1.33 -0.23
N PHE A 142 10.97 1.92 0.61
CA PHE A 142 12.28 1.37 1.00
C PHE A 142 12.25 0.03 1.77
N GLY A 143 11.07 -0.39 2.25
CA GLY A 143 10.89 -1.62 3.02
C GLY A 143 11.71 -1.69 4.31
N ILE A 144 11.92 -0.54 4.94
CA ILE A 144 12.63 -0.40 6.21
C ILE A 144 11.61 -0.40 7.34
N TRP A 145 11.87 -1.13 8.39
CA TRP A 145 11.14 -0.99 9.65
C TRP A 145 11.93 -0.17 10.64
N ILE A 146 11.24 0.78 11.29
CA ILE A 146 11.70 1.48 12.48
C ILE A 146 11.11 0.73 13.68
N GLN A 147 11.97 0.10 14.47
CA GLN A 147 11.59 -0.64 15.67
C GLN A 147 11.38 0.31 16.86
N ASP A 148 10.35 0.03 17.66
CA ASP A 148 10.10 0.67 18.96
C ASP A 148 10.12 2.21 18.92
N LEU A 149 9.62 2.79 17.82
CA LEU A 149 9.55 4.23 17.64
C LEU A 149 8.58 4.83 18.66
N ARG A 150 9.10 5.75 19.48
CA ARG A 150 8.33 6.44 20.53
C ARG A 150 7.88 7.80 20.06
N SER A 151 6.68 8.20 20.49
CA SER A 151 6.03 9.46 20.09
C SER A 151 6.84 10.72 20.43
N ASP A 152 7.64 10.68 21.49
CA ASP A 152 8.52 11.77 21.94
C ASP A 152 9.82 11.87 21.12
N ASN A 153 10.18 10.81 20.39
CA ASN A 153 11.41 10.74 19.60
C ASN A 153 11.15 10.70 18.08
N VAL A 154 9.90 10.79 17.63
CA VAL A 154 9.55 10.74 16.20
C VAL A 154 10.30 11.79 15.40
N GLU A 155 10.28 13.04 15.85
CA GLU A 155 10.88 14.17 15.12
C GLU A 155 12.39 13.97 14.92
N ALA A 156 13.13 13.65 15.98
CA ALA A 156 14.57 13.43 15.91
C ALA A 156 14.94 12.25 14.98
N ILE A 157 14.20 11.14 15.05
CA ILE A 157 14.46 9.97 14.19
C ILE A 157 14.13 10.29 12.73
N LEU A 158 13.00 10.95 12.45
CA LEU A 158 12.61 11.24 11.06
C LEU A 158 13.45 12.35 10.42
N ASP A 159 13.90 13.34 11.20
CA ASP A 159 14.81 14.37 10.73
C ASP A 159 16.17 13.82 10.31
N GLU A 160 16.64 12.75 10.95
CA GLU A 160 17.83 12.03 10.54
C GLU A 160 17.54 11.07 9.37
N LEU A 161 16.52 10.22 9.52
CA LEU A 161 16.29 9.09 8.62
C LEU A 161 15.78 9.52 7.23
N VAL A 162 14.82 10.45 7.17
CA VAL A 162 14.13 10.78 5.93
C VAL A 162 15.05 11.45 4.90
N PRO A 163 15.89 12.43 5.26
CA PRO A 163 16.88 12.95 4.33
C PRO A 163 17.86 11.87 3.84
N ALA A 164 18.29 10.96 4.72
CA ALA A 164 19.21 9.89 4.36
C ALA A 164 18.60 8.92 3.33
N ILE A 165 17.36 8.46 3.54
CA ILE A 165 16.71 7.53 2.59
C ILE A 165 16.32 8.20 1.27
N LEU A 166 16.16 9.52 1.25
CA LEU A 166 15.84 10.28 0.04
C LEU A 166 17.08 10.68 -0.77
N ASP A 167 18.28 10.59 -0.20
CA ASP A 167 19.52 10.82 -0.93
C ASP A 167 19.83 9.62 -1.84
N PRO A 168 19.87 9.78 -3.17
CA PRO A 168 20.18 8.69 -4.11
C PRO A 168 21.56 8.07 -3.93
N LYS A 169 22.46 8.73 -3.17
CA LYS A 169 23.81 8.22 -2.88
C LYS A 169 23.86 7.31 -1.66
N THR A 170 22.81 7.28 -0.86
CA THR A 170 22.77 6.47 0.37
C THR A 170 22.61 5.00 0.02
N ASP A 171 23.52 4.16 0.52
CA ASP A 171 23.31 2.72 0.56
C ASP A 171 22.38 2.38 1.74
N ILE A 172 21.14 2.02 1.43
CA ILE A 172 20.12 1.70 2.43
C ILE A 172 20.49 0.46 3.24
N LYS A 173 21.19 -0.53 2.67
CA LYS A 173 21.63 -1.71 3.43
C LYS A 173 22.66 -1.32 4.47
N GLN A 174 23.60 -0.44 4.09
CA GLN A 174 24.57 0.11 5.05
C GLN A 174 23.88 0.96 6.12
N LEU A 175 22.87 1.77 5.74
CA LEU A 175 22.09 2.57 6.67
C LEU A 175 21.37 1.69 7.71
N ILE A 176 20.67 0.64 7.26
CA ILE A 176 20.02 -0.35 8.14
C ILE A 176 21.05 -0.98 9.08
N ALA A 177 22.19 -1.43 8.57
CA ALA A 177 23.25 -2.03 9.38
C ALA A 177 23.88 -1.07 10.41
N SER A 178 23.80 0.24 10.17
CA SER A 178 24.38 1.27 11.05
C SER A 178 23.49 1.66 12.22
N LYS A 179 22.21 1.25 12.22
CA LYS A 179 21.20 1.68 13.21
C LYS A 179 20.49 0.46 13.79
N GLU A 180 20.65 0.22 15.09
CA GLU A 180 20.04 -0.95 15.76
C GLU A 180 18.51 -0.96 15.72
N TYR A 181 17.87 0.21 15.60
CA TYR A 181 16.42 0.34 15.50
C TYR A 181 15.88 0.16 14.07
N LEU A 182 16.73 -0.13 13.09
CA LEU A 182 16.33 -0.35 11.71
C LEU A 182 16.49 -1.83 11.32
N TYR A 183 15.50 -2.37 10.62
CA TYR A 183 15.62 -3.68 9.99
C TYR A 183 14.92 -3.73 8.64
N GLU A 184 15.43 -4.59 7.75
CA GLU A 184 14.86 -4.79 6.42
C GLU A 184 13.61 -5.67 6.50
N SER A 185 12.58 -5.34 5.72
CA SER A 185 11.47 -6.26 5.50
C SER A 185 11.81 -7.32 4.46
N HIS A 186 11.66 -8.59 4.82
CA HIS A 186 11.82 -9.73 3.91
C HIS A 186 10.53 -10.14 3.18
N LYS A 187 9.57 -9.22 3.00
CA LYS A 187 8.32 -9.53 2.28
C LYS A 187 8.48 -9.24 0.78
N LYS A 188 7.91 -10.10 -0.07
CA LYS A 188 7.89 -9.95 -1.54
C LYS A 188 7.04 -8.77 -1.97
N ALA A 189 5.89 -8.59 -1.32
CA ALA A 189 5.01 -7.46 -1.58
C ALA A 189 4.15 -7.09 -0.37
N PHE A 190 3.68 -5.85 -0.37
CA PHE A 190 2.66 -5.36 0.56
C PHE A 190 1.43 -4.93 -0.22
N ILE A 191 0.26 -5.48 0.14
CA ILE A 191 -1.04 -5.11 -0.41
C ILE A 191 -1.84 -4.40 0.67
N PHE A 192 -2.22 -3.15 0.39
CA PHE A 192 -3.07 -2.35 1.26
C PHE A 192 -4.42 -2.09 0.61
N ILE A 193 -5.49 -2.54 1.27
CA ILE A 193 -6.87 -2.38 0.79
C ILE A 193 -7.58 -1.38 1.70
N CYS A 194 -8.06 -0.27 1.13
CA CYS A 194 -8.75 0.75 1.94
C CYS A 194 -10.05 0.17 2.51
N SER A 195 -10.16 0.08 3.84
CA SER A 195 -11.34 -0.47 4.54
C SER A 195 -12.11 0.57 5.36
N HIS A 196 -11.67 1.83 5.35
CA HIS A 196 -12.14 2.90 6.24
C HIS A 196 -13.64 3.23 6.05
N LYS A 197 -14.50 2.48 6.74
CA LYS A 197 -15.97 2.50 6.64
C LYS A 197 -16.54 3.79 7.21
N THR A 198 -15.96 4.29 8.30
CA THR A 198 -16.34 5.58 8.90
C THR A 198 -16.18 6.73 7.91
N ARG A 199 -15.16 6.68 7.05
CA ARG A 199 -14.94 7.66 6.00
C ARG A 199 -15.79 7.39 4.74
N ASP A 200 -15.86 6.15 4.30
CA ASP A 200 -16.69 5.74 3.16
C ASP A 200 -17.16 4.28 3.29
N LYS A 201 -18.48 4.08 3.31
CA LYS A 201 -19.10 2.76 3.46
C LYS A 201 -18.70 1.79 2.35
N ARG A 202 -18.44 2.25 1.13
CA ARG A 202 -18.07 1.40 -0.01
C ARG A 202 -16.76 0.68 0.29
N CYS A 203 -15.74 1.40 0.78
CA CYS A 203 -14.47 0.83 1.19
C CYS A 203 -14.64 -0.23 2.29
N GLY A 204 -15.49 0.05 3.30
CA GLY A 204 -15.80 -0.91 4.36
C GLY A 204 -16.53 -2.17 3.91
N ILE A 205 -17.32 -2.09 2.83
CA ILE A 205 -18.03 -3.24 2.23
C ILE A 205 -17.10 -4.05 1.32
N THR A 206 -16.31 -3.38 0.49
CA THR A 206 -15.49 -4.04 -0.54
C THR A 206 -14.24 -4.69 0.03
N ALA A 207 -13.57 -4.05 1.00
CA ALA A 207 -12.26 -4.49 1.46
C ALA A 207 -12.24 -5.92 2.03
N PRO A 208 -13.20 -6.36 2.86
CA PRO A 208 -13.22 -7.74 3.37
C PRO A 208 -13.37 -8.79 2.27
N ILE A 209 -14.19 -8.51 1.25
CA ILE A 209 -14.40 -9.39 0.11
C ILE A 209 -13.09 -9.55 -0.67
N LEU A 210 -12.44 -8.43 -1.00
CA LEU A 210 -11.19 -8.45 -1.75
C LEU A 210 -10.07 -9.13 -0.96
N LYS A 211 -9.93 -8.82 0.34
CA LYS A 211 -8.90 -9.46 1.17
C LYS A 211 -9.05 -10.97 1.18
N LYS A 212 -10.26 -11.50 1.37
CA LYS A 212 -10.52 -12.94 1.38
C LYS A 212 -10.05 -13.62 0.09
N ILE A 213 -10.34 -13.01 -1.06
CA ILE A 213 -9.94 -13.55 -2.37
C ILE A 213 -8.43 -13.43 -2.56
N PHE A 214 -7.81 -12.29 -2.20
CA PHE A 214 -6.35 -12.15 -2.22
C PHE A 214 -5.66 -13.21 -1.36
N ASP A 215 -6.13 -13.41 -0.13
CA ASP A 215 -5.57 -14.39 0.80
C ASP A 215 -5.60 -15.81 0.19
N ARG A 216 -6.75 -16.20 -0.38
CA ARG A 216 -6.94 -17.50 -1.05
C ARG A 216 -6.01 -17.66 -2.27
N GLU A 217 -6.01 -16.69 -3.18
CA GLU A 217 -5.16 -16.76 -4.37
C GLU A 217 -3.67 -16.83 -3.98
N LEU A 218 -3.23 -16.02 -3.02
CA LEU A 218 -1.85 -16.07 -2.52
C LEU A 218 -1.53 -17.38 -1.81
N GLN A 219 -2.51 -18.03 -1.17
CA GLN A 219 -2.33 -19.33 -0.52
C GLN A 219 -2.04 -20.42 -1.55
N ASN A 220 -2.72 -20.40 -2.70
CA ASN A 220 -2.49 -21.34 -3.80
C ASN A 220 -1.06 -21.30 -4.33
N HIS A 221 -0.38 -20.15 -4.22
CA HIS A 221 1.01 -19.97 -4.61
C HIS A 221 2.00 -20.07 -3.44
N GLY A 222 1.55 -20.40 -2.22
CA GLY A 222 2.42 -20.44 -1.03
C GLY A 222 2.97 -19.06 -0.60
N LEU A 223 2.40 -17.97 -1.12
CA LEU A 223 2.80 -16.59 -0.86
C LEU A 223 2.00 -15.93 0.26
N PHE A 224 0.88 -16.52 0.67
CA PHE A 224 0.08 -16.01 1.78
C PHE A 224 0.92 -15.92 3.07
N ARG A 225 0.85 -14.78 3.75
CA ARG A 225 1.41 -14.58 5.09
C ARG A 225 0.33 -13.96 5.96
N ASP A 226 -0.10 -14.67 6.98
CA ASP A 226 -0.91 -14.08 8.04
C ASP A 226 -0.04 -13.18 8.94
N ASN A 227 -0.66 -12.61 9.98
CA ASN A 227 0.02 -11.72 10.91
C ASN A 227 1.03 -12.44 11.83
N SER A 228 0.98 -13.78 11.90
CA SER A 228 1.86 -14.61 12.72
C SER A 228 2.95 -15.30 11.90
N ASP A 229 2.86 -15.26 10.57
CA ASP A 229 3.82 -15.85 9.65
C ASP A 229 5.01 -14.91 9.38
N LEU A 230 6.09 -15.20 10.10
CA LEU A 230 7.36 -14.48 10.00
C LEU A 230 8.25 -14.96 8.85
N ARG A 231 7.82 -15.95 8.05
CA ARG A 231 8.61 -16.39 6.88
C ARG A 231 8.81 -15.25 5.90
N GLY A 232 10.00 -15.23 5.28
CA GLY A 232 10.34 -14.35 4.16
C GLY A 232 9.52 -14.65 2.90
N ASP A 233 9.73 -13.82 1.89
CA ASP A 233 9.32 -14.00 0.48
C ASP A 233 7.82 -14.23 0.27
N GLY A 234 6.99 -13.75 1.20
CA GLY A 234 5.54 -13.78 1.09
C GLY A 234 4.95 -12.39 0.99
N VAL A 235 3.62 -12.36 0.87
CA VAL A 235 2.84 -11.16 0.62
C VAL A 235 2.00 -10.85 1.84
N ASN A 236 2.15 -9.64 2.37
CA ASN A 236 1.28 -9.17 3.46
C ASN A 236 0.07 -8.46 2.85
N VAL A 237 -1.14 -8.94 3.17
CA VAL A 237 -2.39 -8.28 2.79
C VAL A 237 -3.01 -7.67 4.03
N SER A 238 -3.10 -6.35 4.06
CA SER A 238 -3.60 -5.59 5.20
C SER A 238 -4.62 -4.55 4.77
N TYR A 239 -5.51 -4.20 5.70
CA TYR A 239 -6.34 -3.03 5.52
C TYR A 239 -5.57 -1.75 5.84
N ILE A 240 -5.95 -0.67 5.19
CA ILE A 240 -5.41 0.68 5.40
C ILE A 240 -6.56 1.67 5.60
N ASN A 241 -6.30 2.74 6.35
CA ASN A 241 -7.25 3.85 6.47
C ASN A 241 -7.45 4.58 5.15
N HIS A 242 -8.15 5.71 5.18
CA HIS A 242 -8.52 6.41 3.96
C HIS A 242 -7.28 6.94 3.21
N VAL A 243 -7.17 6.54 1.95
CA VAL A 243 -6.08 6.93 1.04
C VAL A 243 -6.52 7.96 -0.02
N GLY A 244 -7.72 8.53 0.10
CA GLY A 244 -8.29 9.43 -0.91
C GLY A 244 -8.99 8.71 -2.07
N GLY A 245 -9.82 9.44 -2.82
CA GLY A 245 -10.58 8.93 -3.98
C GLY A 245 -11.50 7.74 -3.67
N HIS A 246 -12.25 7.82 -2.58
CA HIS A 246 -13.25 6.80 -2.23
C HIS A 246 -14.34 6.62 -3.31
N LYS A 247 -14.53 7.61 -4.18
CA LYS A 247 -15.46 7.52 -5.32
C LYS A 247 -15.04 6.45 -6.33
N PHE A 248 -13.77 6.05 -6.31
CA PHE A 248 -13.18 4.98 -7.11
C PHE A 248 -13.00 3.68 -6.33
N ALA A 249 -13.78 3.44 -5.27
CA ALA A 249 -13.68 2.18 -4.52
C ALA A 249 -13.89 0.97 -5.46
N ALA A 250 -13.20 -0.16 -5.25
CA ALA A 250 -12.23 -0.41 -4.19
C ALA A 250 -10.82 0.09 -4.53
N ASN A 251 -10.14 0.64 -3.51
CA ASN A 251 -8.76 1.14 -3.63
C ASN A 251 -7.76 0.12 -3.08
N VAL A 252 -6.77 -0.23 -3.90
CA VAL A 252 -5.72 -1.20 -3.56
C VAL A 252 -4.36 -0.62 -3.90
N GLN A 253 -3.45 -0.53 -2.93
CA GLN A 253 -2.05 -0.18 -3.16
C GLN A 253 -1.20 -1.44 -3.06
N ILE A 254 -0.32 -1.67 -4.02
CA ILE A 254 0.59 -2.80 -4.05
C ILE A 254 2.01 -2.27 -4.18
N TYR A 255 2.83 -2.52 -3.16
CA TYR A 255 4.26 -2.28 -3.20
C TYR A 255 4.96 -3.59 -3.55
N LEU A 256 5.51 -3.65 -4.76
CA LEU A 256 6.29 -4.78 -5.26
C LEU A 256 7.76 -4.54 -4.89
N LYS A 257 8.31 -5.38 -4.01
CA LYS A 257 9.70 -5.25 -3.57
C LYS A 257 10.65 -5.50 -4.74
N ASP A 258 10.55 -6.64 -5.42
CA ASP A 258 11.53 -7.06 -6.43
C ASP A 258 11.62 -6.11 -7.64
N GLN A 259 10.50 -5.46 -8.01
CA GLN A 259 10.46 -4.51 -9.12
C GLN A 259 10.69 -3.05 -8.69
N HIS A 260 10.73 -2.79 -7.38
CA HIS A 260 10.74 -1.44 -6.79
C HIS A 260 9.59 -0.56 -7.30
N THR A 261 8.37 -1.11 -7.33
CA THR A 261 7.22 -0.43 -7.96
C THR A 261 6.03 -0.32 -7.00
N LEU A 262 5.46 0.89 -6.91
CA LEU A 262 4.13 1.10 -6.38
C LEU A 262 3.12 1.03 -7.53
N VAL A 263 2.13 0.15 -7.39
CA VAL A 263 0.93 0.11 -8.23
C VAL A 263 -0.27 0.47 -7.37
N TRP A 264 -0.99 1.53 -7.71
CA TRP A 264 -2.19 1.93 -6.99
C TRP A 264 -3.42 1.83 -7.89
N PHE A 265 -4.27 0.85 -7.60
CA PHE A 265 -5.52 0.60 -8.30
C PHE A 265 -6.72 1.33 -7.67
N GLY A 266 -7.71 1.61 -8.52
CA GLY A 266 -9.08 1.92 -8.14
C GLY A 266 -10.05 1.03 -8.93
N ARG A 267 -11.31 0.95 -8.49
CA ARG A 267 -12.37 0.17 -9.16
C ARG A 267 -12.03 -1.32 -9.29
N ILE A 268 -11.21 -1.84 -8.38
CA ILE A 268 -10.92 -3.29 -8.33
C ILE A 268 -12.16 -4.02 -7.86
N THR A 269 -12.47 -5.14 -8.51
CA THR A 269 -13.56 -6.04 -8.16
C THR A 269 -13.01 -7.46 -7.93
N PRO A 270 -13.79 -8.36 -7.30
CA PRO A 270 -13.41 -9.75 -7.05
C PRO A 270 -12.78 -10.49 -8.24
N LYS A 271 -13.30 -10.32 -9.47
CA LYS A 271 -12.79 -11.02 -10.66
C LYS A 271 -11.40 -10.55 -11.11
N ASP A 272 -10.97 -9.36 -10.70
CA ASP A 272 -9.66 -8.83 -11.09
C ASP A 272 -8.52 -9.48 -10.30
N ILE A 273 -8.81 -9.95 -9.08
CA ILE A 273 -7.79 -10.41 -8.13
C ILE A 273 -6.96 -11.59 -8.67
N PRO A 274 -7.56 -12.66 -9.25
CA PRO A 274 -6.76 -13.75 -9.81
C PRO A 274 -5.75 -13.27 -10.85
N HIS A 275 -6.12 -12.33 -11.72
CA HIS A 275 -5.21 -11.77 -12.72
C HIS A 275 -4.11 -10.91 -12.08
N ILE A 276 -4.44 -10.10 -11.07
CA ILE A 276 -3.45 -9.32 -10.31
C ILE A 276 -2.45 -10.27 -9.64
N VAL A 277 -2.91 -11.32 -8.97
CA VAL A 277 -2.00 -12.26 -8.29
C VAL A 277 -1.12 -13.00 -9.29
N ASN A 278 -1.73 -13.64 -10.30
CA ASN A 278 -1.01 -14.50 -11.24
C ASN A 278 -0.06 -13.76 -12.18
N HIS A 279 -0.39 -12.53 -12.59
CA HIS A 279 0.41 -11.81 -13.58
C HIS A 279 1.31 -10.75 -12.96
N LEU A 280 0.92 -10.12 -11.85
CA LEU A 280 1.67 -9.02 -11.26
C LEU A 280 2.50 -9.43 -10.02
N ILE A 281 1.98 -10.31 -9.17
CA ILE A 281 2.57 -10.58 -7.84
C ILE A 281 3.42 -11.86 -7.83
N VAL A 282 2.90 -12.94 -8.42
CA VAL A 282 3.57 -14.25 -8.43
C VAL A 282 4.87 -14.22 -9.23
N PRO A 283 4.91 -13.71 -10.48
CA PRO A 283 6.12 -13.71 -11.29
C PRO A 283 7.16 -12.72 -10.76
N ASP A 284 8.45 -13.05 -10.93
CA ASP A 284 9.54 -12.15 -10.52
C ASP A 284 9.53 -10.85 -11.34
N ASN A 285 9.22 -10.96 -12.63
CA ASN A 285 8.95 -9.84 -13.53
C ASN A 285 7.44 -9.75 -13.81
N GLY A 286 6.67 -9.48 -12.76
CA GLY A 286 5.21 -9.31 -12.87
C GLY A 286 4.82 -8.17 -13.82
N LYS A 287 3.83 -8.44 -14.67
CA LYS A 287 3.27 -7.49 -15.64
C LYS A 287 1.95 -6.96 -15.13
N LEU A 288 1.65 -5.71 -15.45
CA LEU A 288 0.47 -5.02 -14.99
C LEU A 288 -0.78 -5.43 -15.81
N PRO A 289 -1.80 -6.02 -15.17
CA PRO A 289 -3.13 -6.13 -15.76
C PRO A 289 -3.94 -4.84 -15.54
N PHE A 290 -4.92 -4.60 -16.41
CA PHE A 290 -5.92 -3.53 -16.27
C PHE A 290 -5.34 -2.11 -16.12
N PRO A 291 -4.57 -1.61 -17.11
CA PRO A 291 -4.01 -0.26 -17.04
C PRO A 291 -5.09 0.84 -16.87
N GLU A 292 -6.32 0.59 -17.31
CA GLU A 292 -7.48 1.47 -17.14
C GLU A 292 -7.99 1.57 -15.69
N LYS A 293 -7.54 0.68 -14.80
CA LYS A 293 -7.85 0.66 -13.36
C LYS A 293 -6.75 1.30 -12.50
N ILE A 294 -5.75 1.92 -13.11
CA ILE A 294 -4.64 2.58 -12.40
C ILE A 294 -4.98 4.00 -12.00
N ARG A 295 -4.76 4.29 -10.71
CA ARG A 295 -4.77 5.64 -10.15
C ARG A 295 -3.43 6.33 -10.25
N CYS A 296 -2.36 5.61 -9.92
CA CYS A 296 -0.99 6.00 -10.19
C CYS A 296 -0.08 4.77 -10.14
N VAL A 297 1.06 4.87 -10.82
CA VAL A 297 2.11 3.86 -10.80
C VAL A 297 3.46 4.55 -10.76
N LYS A 298 4.41 4.00 -10.01
CA LYS A 298 5.77 4.55 -9.92
C LYS A 298 6.78 3.43 -9.73
N LYS A 299 7.74 3.37 -10.64
CA LYS A 299 9.01 2.67 -10.40
C LYS A 299 9.97 3.62 -9.69
N TYR A 300 10.49 3.18 -8.55
CA TYR A 300 11.46 3.92 -7.75
C TYR A 300 12.88 3.56 -8.21
N ASP A 301 13.78 4.54 -8.17
CA ASP A 301 15.10 4.44 -8.79
C ASP A 301 16.09 3.55 -8.01
N SER A 302 15.79 3.21 -6.75
CA SER A 302 16.55 2.24 -5.94
C SER A 302 15.82 1.93 -4.62
N TRP A 303 16.12 0.77 -4.04
CA TRP A 303 16.01 0.47 -2.62
C TRP A 303 17.38 0.54 -2.00
#